data_AF-A0AAU7NKT4-F1
#
_entry.id   AF-A0AAU7NKT4-F1
#
_cell.length_a   1.000
_cell.length_b   1.000
_cell.length_c   1.000
_cell.angle_alpha   90.00
_cell.angle_beta   90.00
_cell.angle_gamma   90.00
#
_symmetry.space_group_name_H-M   'P 1'
#
loop_
_entity.id
_entity.type
_entity.pdbx_description
1 polymer ?
#
loop_
_entity_poly.entity_id
_entity_poly.type
_entity_poly.pdbx_seq_one_letter_code
_entity_poly.pdbx_strand_id
1 'polypeptide(L)'
;MLRFFIQPQLNTIVDSVIGYEMLIKEYRDGTWRMPASFSAIPAHDMAELLIATAKELSLKVGSVSFNVDRNQILDDQLIHALIAAQTVLRPVKLIIELIENDVKPSVSDEQLIEVVTQLNDFGIQFCLDDVGSGINTWPAVKPLLPYTRELKYALQNYKEHLDESAAENHVTFWQNLATKHQMRFILEGIEDDNDDAWADSMNIDLRQGYYYGRPTLMKIHPDDPD
;
A
#
# COMPACT_ATOMS: atom_id res chain seq x y z
N MET A 1 -17.56 -9.45 9.50
CA MET A 1 -16.62 -10.36 8.83
C MET A 1 -15.63 -9.54 8.03
N LEU A 2 -14.34 -9.83 8.09
CA LEU A 2 -13.31 -9.10 7.35
C LEU A 2 -12.87 -9.86 6.10
N ARG A 3 -12.63 -9.15 5.00
CA ARG A 3 -12.00 -9.68 3.76
C ARG A 3 -11.12 -8.62 3.13
N PHE A 4 -10.11 -9.06 2.38
CA PHE A 4 -9.41 -8.15 1.49
C PHE A 4 -10.17 -7.95 0.20
N PHE A 5 -10.09 -6.74 -0.31
CA PHE A 5 -10.37 -6.39 -1.68
C PHE A 5 -9.04 -6.13 -2.36
N ILE A 6 -8.84 -6.65 -3.56
CA ILE A 6 -7.62 -6.41 -4.34
C ILE A 6 -7.85 -5.30 -5.36
N GLN A 7 -6.95 -4.33 -5.41
CA GLN A 7 -6.94 -3.27 -6.42
C GLN A 7 -5.66 -3.35 -7.26
N PRO A 8 -5.74 -3.32 -8.61
CA PRO A 8 -4.56 -3.47 -9.44
C PRO A 8 -3.66 -2.24 -9.41
N GLN A 9 -2.36 -2.50 -9.43
CA GLN A 9 -1.28 -1.55 -9.70
C GLN A 9 -0.70 -1.87 -11.08
N LEU A 10 -0.57 -0.86 -11.93
CA LEU A 10 -0.23 -1.05 -13.34
C LEU A 10 1.11 -0.39 -13.68
N ASN A 11 1.77 -0.94 -14.69
CA ASN A 11 2.76 -0.23 -15.48
C ASN A 11 2.11 0.11 -16.82
N THR A 12 1.93 1.41 -17.09
CA THR A 12 1.22 1.90 -18.29
C THR A 12 2.05 1.80 -19.57
N ILE A 13 3.38 1.76 -19.48
CA ILE A 13 4.26 1.63 -20.65
C ILE A 13 4.10 0.28 -21.34
N VAL A 14 3.94 -0.78 -20.54
CA VAL A 14 3.78 -2.17 -21.04
C VAL A 14 2.36 -2.71 -20.90
N ASP A 15 1.42 -1.85 -20.48
CA ASP A 15 0.01 -2.17 -20.23
C ASP A 15 -0.16 -3.48 -19.44
N SER A 16 0.44 -3.53 -18.25
CA SER A 16 0.46 -4.75 -17.44
C SER A 16 0.23 -4.49 -15.96
N VAL A 17 -0.48 -5.41 -15.30
CA VAL A 17 -0.62 -5.41 -13.84
C VAL A 17 0.68 -5.90 -13.23
N ILE A 18 1.31 -5.04 -12.43
CA ILE A 18 2.56 -5.35 -11.72
C ILE A 18 2.30 -5.97 -10.34
N GLY A 19 1.16 -5.63 -9.73
CA GLY A 19 0.79 -6.09 -8.40
C GLY A 19 -0.64 -5.70 -8.03
N TYR A 20 -1.01 -6.05 -6.80
CA TYR A 20 -2.29 -5.66 -6.22
C TYR A 20 -2.11 -5.16 -4.80
N GLU A 21 -2.87 -4.13 -4.44
CA GLU A 21 -3.03 -3.74 -3.05
C GLU A 21 -4.20 -4.47 -2.40
N MET A 22 -3.98 -5.03 -1.22
CA MET A 22 -4.99 -5.69 -0.40
C MET A 22 -5.61 -4.72 0.61
N LEU A 23 -6.82 -4.26 0.30
CA LEU A 23 -7.60 -3.31 1.09
C LEU A 23 -8.59 -4.05 1.99
N ILE A 24 -8.48 -3.91 3.33
CA ILE A 24 -9.43 -4.56 4.25
C ILE A 24 -10.81 -3.90 4.17
N LYS A 25 -11.85 -4.72 4.03
CA LYS A 25 -13.25 -4.32 4.19
C LYS A 25 -13.96 -5.20 5.21
N GLU A 26 -14.95 -4.60 5.86
CA GLU A 26 -15.89 -5.28 6.75
C GLU A 26 -17.25 -5.49 6.09
N TYR A 27 -17.79 -6.70 6.20
CA TYR A 27 -19.17 -6.99 5.85
C TYR A 27 -20.08 -6.72 7.04
N ARG A 28 -20.98 -5.75 6.88
CA ARG A 28 -21.95 -5.31 7.89
C ARG A 28 -23.24 -4.84 7.22
N ASP A 29 -24.38 -5.20 7.81
CA ASP A 29 -25.72 -4.81 7.35
C ASP A 29 -25.98 -5.11 5.86
N GLY A 30 -25.48 -6.25 5.38
CA GLY A 30 -25.67 -6.70 4.00
C GLY A 30 -24.77 -6.03 2.95
N THR A 31 -23.75 -5.27 3.39
CA THR A 31 -22.87 -4.53 2.48
C THR A 31 -21.41 -4.56 2.94
N TRP A 32 -20.49 -4.56 1.98
CA TRP A 32 -19.06 -4.36 2.23
C TRP A 32 -18.74 -2.87 2.42
N ARG A 33 -18.00 -2.55 3.49
CA ARG A 33 -17.64 -1.17 3.84
C ARG A 33 -16.19 -1.09 4.29
N MET A 34 -15.62 0.11 4.22
CA MET A 34 -14.35 0.37 4.90
C MET A 34 -14.57 0.26 6.41
N PRO A 35 -13.64 -0.35 7.16
CA PRO A 35 -13.67 -0.34 8.62
C PRO A 35 -13.71 1.11 9.13
N ALA A 36 -14.49 1.36 10.19
CA ALA A 36 -14.61 2.70 10.77
C ALA A 36 -13.27 3.24 11.30
N SER A 37 -12.36 2.35 11.69
CA SER A 37 -10.97 2.66 12.04
C SER A 37 -10.11 1.47 11.68
N PHE A 38 -9.12 1.68 10.81
CA PHE A 38 -8.18 0.64 10.43
C PHE A 38 -7.37 0.15 11.63
N SER A 39 -6.91 1.08 12.47
CA SER A 39 -6.14 0.80 13.67
C SER A 39 -6.92 0.09 14.78
N ALA A 40 -8.25 0.09 14.70
CA ALA A 40 -9.10 -0.66 15.62
C ALA A 40 -9.18 -2.15 15.26
N ILE A 41 -8.70 -2.55 14.07
CA ILE A 41 -8.66 -3.95 13.68
C ILE A 41 -7.53 -4.63 14.47
N PRO A 42 -7.82 -5.66 15.27
CA PRO A 42 -6.81 -6.37 16.01
C PRO A 42 -5.76 -7.00 15.09
N ALA A 43 -4.49 -6.91 15.47
CA ALA A 43 -3.39 -7.50 14.71
C ALA A 43 -3.57 -9.01 14.48
N HIS A 44 -4.16 -9.74 15.44
CA HIS A 44 -4.46 -11.17 15.29
C HIS A 44 -5.49 -11.44 14.18
N ASP A 45 -6.54 -10.62 14.06
CA ASP A 45 -7.55 -10.77 13.00
C ASP A 45 -6.92 -10.50 11.62
N MET A 46 -6.05 -9.50 11.53
CA MET A 46 -5.29 -9.19 10.31
C MET A 46 -4.34 -10.34 9.94
N ALA A 47 -3.64 -10.89 10.92
CA ALA A 47 -2.72 -12.01 10.76
C ALA A 47 -3.45 -13.27 10.24
N GLU A 48 -4.57 -13.64 10.86
CA GLU A 48 -5.38 -14.78 10.43
C GLU A 48 -5.92 -14.59 9.01
N LEU A 49 -6.46 -13.40 8.71
CA LEU A 49 -6.99 -13.08 7.39
C LEU A 49 -5.90 -13.10 6.31
N LEU A 50 -4.71 -12.57 6.60
CA LEU A 50 -3.58 -12.58 5.69
C LEU A 50 -3.16 -14.02 5.33
N ILE A 51 -3.04 -14.90 6.32
CA ILE A 51 -2.66 -16.29 6.09
C ILE A 51 -3.73 -17.04 5.30
N ALA A 52 -5.01 -16.83 5.61
CA ALA A 52 -6.11 -17.43 4.85
C ALA A 52 -6.09 -16.96 3.40
N THR A 53 -5.89 -15.66 3.18
CA THR A 53 -5.85 -15.06 1.84
C THR A 53 -4.65 -15.53 1.04
N ALA A 54 -3.46 -15.57 1.64
CA ALA A 54 -2.23 -16.02 0.98
C ALA A 54 -2.32 -17.46 0.44
N LYS A 55 -3.13 -18.33 1.07
CA LYS A 55 -3.34 -19.71 0.62
C LYS A 55 -4.22 -19.81 -0.62
N GLU A 56 -5.19 -18.91 -0.76
CA GLU A 56 -6.13 -18.87 -1.88
C GLU A 56 -5.62 -17.99 -3.04
N LEU A 57 -4.69 -17.08 -2.74
CA LEU A 57 -4.16 -16.13 -3.71
C LEU A 57 -3.34 -16.85 -4.78
N SER A 58 -3.89 -16.91 -5.99
CA SER A 58 -3.27 -17.54 -7.16
C SER A 58 -3.05 -16.52 -8.29
N LEU A 59 -2.40 -15.41 -7.96
CA LEU A 59 -2.15 -14.32 -8.90
C LEU A 59 -0.81 -14.49 -9.63
N LYS A 60 -0.82 -14.24 -10.94
CA LYS A 60 0.39 -14.20 -11.77
C LYS A 60 0.94 -12.77 -11.86
N VAL A 61 1.28 -12.19 -10.72
CA VAL A 61 1.77 -10.82 -10.57
C VAL A 61 3.11 -10.76 -9.82
N GLY A 62 3.77 -9.62 -9.86
CA GLY A 62 5.07 -9.43 -9.20
C GLY A 62 4.97 -9.22 -7.69
N SER A 63 3.90 -8.58 -7.23
CA SER A 63 3.71 -8.28 -5.81
C SER A 63 2.26 -8.23 -5.38
N VAL A 64 2.05 -8.42 -4.08
CA VAL A 64 0.86 -7.94 -3.40
C VAL A 64 1.26 -7.10 -2.20
N SER A 65 0.52 -6.05 -1.94
CA SER A 65 0.77 -5.18 -0.80
C SER A 65 -0.30 -5.31 0.27
N PHE A 66 0.10 -4.99 1.49
CA PHE A 66 -0.68 -5.15 2.69
C PHE A 66 -0.46 -3.92 3.59
N ASN A 67 -1.54 -3.18 3.85
CA ASN A 67 -1.49 -2.00 4.69
C ASN A 67 -1.26 -2.39 6.16
N VAL A 68 -0.39 -1.66 6.84
CA VAL A 68 -0.12 -1.80 8.28
C VAL A 68 0.12 -0.41 8.84
N ASP A 69 -0.44 -0.11 10.01
CA ASP A 69 -0.08 1.11 10.73
C ASP A 69 1.15 0.91 11.64
N ARG A 70 1.78 2.03 12.03
CA ARG A 70 2.99 2.00 12.86
C ARG A 70 2.85 1.23 14.18
N ASN A 71 1.68 1.21 14.80
CA ASN A 71 1.48 0.55 16.09
C ASN A 71 1.25 -0.96 15.92
N GLN A 72 0.62 -1.37 14.82
CA GLN A 72 0.35 -2.77 14.51
C GLN A 72 1.61 -3.54 14.09
N ILE A 73 2.57 -2.89 13.44
CA ILE A 73 3.75 -3.58 12.88
C ILE A 73 4.67 -4.21 13.93
N LEU A 74 4.59 -3.79 15.20
CA LEU A 74 5.36 -4.41 16.30
C LEU A 74 4.69 -5.64 16.90
N ASP A 75 3.48 -6.01 16.47
CA ASP A 75 2.79 -7.18 16.99
C ASP A 75 3.47 -8.47 16.48
N ASP A 76 3.96 -9.29 17.41
CA ASP A 76 4.67 -10.53 17.09
C ASP A 76 3.82 -11.51 16.27
N GLN A 77 2.50 -11.55 16.48
CA GLN A 77 1.63 -12.44 15.72
C GLN A 77 1.50 -11.96 14.27
N LEU A 78 1.39 -10.64 14.06
CA LEU A 78 1.40 -10.06 12.73
C LEU A 78 2.74 -10.29 12.03
N ILE A 79 3.88 -10.04 12.67
CA ILE A 79 5.22 -10.30 12.12
C ILE A 79 5.35 -11.76 11.65
N HIS A 80 4.97 -12.73 12.49
CA HIS A 80 5.00 -14.13 12.11
C HIS A 80 4.08 -14.44 10.92
N ALA A 81 2.89 -13.83 10.87
CA ALA A 81 1.97 -14.00 9.77
C ALA A 81 2.50 -13.41 8.46
N LEU A 82 3.14 -12.24 8.49
CA LEU A 82 3.80 -11.63 7.32
C LEU A 82 4.87 -12.57 6.75
N ILE A 83 5.72 -13.14 7.59
CA ILE A 83 6.80 -14.07 7.20
C ILE A 83 6.21 -15.37 6.62
N ALA A 84 5.19 -15.93 7.27
CA ALA A 84 4.52 -17.14 6.80
C ALA A 84 3.78 -16.90 5.48
N ALA A 85 3.08 -15.77 5.33
CA ALA A 85 2.41 -15.38 4.10
C ALA A 85 3.40 -15.22 2.95
N GLN A 86 4.51 -14.48 3.16
CA GLN A 86 5.57 -14.36 2.15
C GLN A 86 6.11 -15.73 1.72
N THR A 87 6.22 -16.69 2.64
CA THR A 87 6.69 -18.04 2.30
C THR A 87 5.73 -18.78 1.37
N VAL A 88 4.43 -18.63 1.56
CA VAL A 88 3.39 -19.21 0.69
C VAL A 88 3.32 -18.47 -0.66
N LEU A 89 3.47 -17.15 -0.65
CA LEU A 89 3.29 -16.30 -1.83
C LEU A 89 4.43 -16.37 -2.86
N ARG A 90 5.62 -16.88 -2.49
CA ARG A 90 6.76 -16.93 -3.42
C ARG A 90 6.37 -17.62 -4.75
N PRO A 91 6.70 -17.02 -5.92
CA PRO A 91 7.63 -15.90 -6.12
C PRO A 91 7.03 -14.49 -5.99
N VAL A 92 5.75 -14.34 -5.71
CA VAL A 92 5.10 -13.04 -5.48
C VAL A 92 5.70 -12.39 -4.22
N LYS A 93 6.07 -11.11 -4.33
CA LYS A 93 6.62 -10.34 -3.22
C LYS A 93 5.49 -9.74 -2.38
N LEU A 94 5.56 -9.90 -1.07
CA LEU A 94 4.75 -9.14 -0.13
C LEU A 94 5.39 -7.77 0.09
N ILE A 95 4.59 -6.71 -0.01
CA ILE A 95 5.00 -5.34 0.27
C ILE A 95 4.17 -4.85 1.47
N ILE A 96 4.82 -4.38 2.52
CA ILE A 96 4.15 -3.72 3.63
C ILE A 96 4.02 -2.25 3.30
N GLU A 97 2.79 -1.77 3.24
CA GLU A 97 2.47 -0.35 3.04
C GLU A 97 2.21 0.29 4.39
N LEU A 98 3.11 1.19 4.79
CA LEU A 98 2.94 1.93 6.03
C LEU A 98 1.94 3.06 5.78
N ILE A 99 0.73 2.86 6.27
CA ILE A 99 -0.33 3.87 6.20
C ILE A 99 -0.26 4.82 7.40
N GLU A 100 -0.86 6.00 7.23
CA GLU A 100 -1.03 6.93 8.33
C GLU A 100 -2.07 6.44 9.35
N ASN A 101 -1.90 6.87 10.59
CA ASN A 101 -2.83 6.60 11.68
C ASN A 101 -3.29 7.93 12.25
N ASP A 102 -4.59 8.04 12.54
CA ASP A 102 -5.18 9.19 13.25
C ASP A 102 -4.62 9.36 14.68
N VAL A 103 -3.98 8.32 15.21
CA VAL A 103 -3.35 8.28 16.53
C VAL A 103 -1.86 8.50 16.40
N LYS A 104 -1.31 9.39 17.23
CA LYS A 104 0.13 9.62 17.33
C LYS A 104 0.85 8.29 17.55
N PRO A 105 1.85 7.94 16.71
CA PRO A 105 2.55 6.68 16.84
C PRO A 105 3.25 6.60 18.19
N SER A 106 3.09 5.47 18.88
CA SER A 106 3.87 5.14 20.08
C SER A 106 5.23 4.51 19.73
N VAL A 107 5.37 4.08 18.47
CA VAL A 107 6.53 3.39 17.91
C VAL A 107 7.52 4.40 17.33
N SER A 108 8.78 4.31 17.77
CA SER A 108 9.86 5.16 17.24
C SER A 108 10.33 4.70 15.85
N ASP A 109 11.02 5.58 15.12
CA ASP A 109 11.61 5.22 13.83
C ASP A 109 12.63 4.09 13.98
N GLU A 110 13.38 4.05 15.09
CA GLU A 110 14.36 2.98 15.35
C GLU A 110 13.69 1.60 15.48
N GLN A 111 12.56 1.52 16.20
CA GLN A 111 11.80 0.28 16.36
C GLN A 111 11.18 -0.16 15.03
N LEU A 112 10.64 0.78 14.26
CA LEU A 112 10.12 0.50 12.93
C LEU A 112 11.21 -0.02 11.99
N ILE A 113 12.38 0.62 11.99
CA ILE A 113 13.53 0.23 11.17
C ILE A 113 14.01 -1.18 11.53
N GLU A 114 14.04 -1.54 12.81
CA GLU A 114 14.41 -2.89 13.26
C GLU A 114 13.48 -3.95 12.64
N VAL A 115 12.17 -3.75 12.75
CA VAL A 115 11.19 -4.69 12.19
C VAL A 115 11.23 -4.74 10.66
N VAL A 116 11.30 -3.59 9.99
CA VAL A 116 11.37 -3.55 8.52
C VAL A 116 12.65 -4.22 8.01
N THR A 117 13.78 -4.03 8.70
CA THR A 117 15.04 -4.70 8.37
C THR A 117 14.90 -6.21 8.51
N GLN A 118 14.32 -6.69 9.61
CA GLN A 118 14.04 -8.10 9.84
C GLN A 118 13.14 -8.67 8.72
N LEU A 119 12.04 -8.01 8.36
CA LEU A 119 11.12 -8.47 7.32
C LEU A 119 11.80 -8.51 5.94
N ASN A 120 12.69 -7.55 5.65
CA ASN A 120 13.47 -7.55 4.41
C ASN A 120 14.40 -8.77 4.29
N ASP A 121 14.91 -9.32 5.39
CA ASP A 121 15.71 -10.56 5.37
C ASP A 121 14.89 -11.78 4.90
N PHE A 122 13.55 -11.72 5.03
CA PHE A 122 12.63 -12.73 4.49
C PHE A 122 12.14 -12.39 3.07
N GLY A 123 12.64 -11.31 2.45
CA GLY A 123 12.28 -10.88 1.11
C GLY A 123 11.00 -10.04 1.03
N ILE A 124 10.46 -9.62 2.17
CA ILE A 124 9.32 -8.71 2.26
C ILE A 124 9.81 -7.28 2.02
N GLN A 125 9.11 -6.52 1.20
CA GLN A 125 9.48 -5.13 0.89
C GLN A 125 8.67 -4.15 1.72
N PHE A 126 9.17 -2.92 1.82
CA PHE A 126 8.52 -1.85 2.56
C PHE A 126 8.20 -0.67 1.64
N CYS A 127 6.99 -0.15 1.77
CA CYS A 127 6.46 0.98 1.04
C CYS A 127 6.02 2.06 2.04
N LEU A 128 6.31 3.31 1.70
CA LEU A 128 5.74 4.46 2.40
C LEU A 128 4.55 4.96 1.60
N ASP A 129 3.39 4.91 2.24
CA ASP A 129 2.14 5.30 1.63
C ASP A 129 1.86 6.81 1.79
N ASP A 130 1.02 7.38 0.93
CA ASP A 130 0.56 8.78 1.02
C ASP A 130 1.69 9.83 1.26
N VAL A 131 2.83 9.71 0.57
CA VAL A 131 3.98 10.59 0.85
C VAL A 131 3.68 12.07 0.53
N GLY A 132 4.18 12.93 1.41
CA GLY A 132 4.03 14.38 1.37
C GLY A 132 2.77 14.93 2.04
N SER A 133 1.80 14.06 2.37
CA SER A 133 0.53 14.43 2.99
C SER A 133 0.60 14.07 4.48
N GLY A 134 -0.35 14.62 5.25
CA GLY A 134 -0.51 14.28 6.66
C GLY A 134 0.79 14.27 7.47
N ILE A 135 1.15 13.12 8.03
CA ILE A 135 2.38 12.92 8.81
C ILE A 135 3.59 12.54 7.95
N ASN A 136 3.40 11.98 6.76
CA ASN A 136 4.45 11.48 5.85
C ASN A 136 5.15 12.61 5.06
N THR A 137 5.46 13.70 5.75
CA THR A 137 6.27 14.81 5.24
C THR A 137 7.75 14.40 5.03
N TRP A 138 8.47 15.16 4.21
CA TRP A 138 9.90 14.91 3.93
C TRP A 138 10.75 14.65 5.20
N PRO A 139 10.70 15.48 6.26
CA PRO A 139 11.48 15.22 7.47
C PRO A 139 11.17 13.88 8.15
N ALA A 140 9.92 13.43 8.10
CA ALA A 140 9.47 12.18 8.72
C ALA A 140 9.84 10.95 7.86
N VAL A 141 9.81 11.09 6.53
CA VAL A 141 10.13 10.01 5.59
C VAL A 141 11.65 9.79 5.47
N LYS A 142 12.44 10.87 5.53
CA LYS A 142 13.89 10.83 5.28
C LYS A 142 14.66 9.72 6.04
N PRO A 143 14.42 9.47 7.34
CA PRO A 143 15.12 8.41 8.08
C PRO A 143 14.79 6.99 7.59
N LEU A 144 13.60 6.80 7.00
CA LEU A 144 13.08 5.50 6.58
C LEU A 144 13.50 5.12 5.16
N LEU A 145 13.97 6.08 4.35
CA LEU A 145 14.32 5.86 2.95
C LEU A 145 15.31 4.72 2.71
N PRO A 146 16.38 4.52 3.50
CA PRO A 146 17.31 3.41 3.26
C PRO A 146 16.67 2.01 3.32
N TYR A 147 15.50 1.91 3.97
CA TYR A 147 14.76 0.66 4.19
C TYR A 147 13.52 0.54 3.29
N THR A 148 13.24 1.57 2.49
CA THR A 148 12.05 1.67 1.65
C THR A 148 12.36 1.26 0.21
N ARG A 149 11.45 0.54 -0.43
CA ARG A 149 11.57 0.09 -1.84
C ARG A 149 10.54 0.71 -2.77
N GLU A 150 9.53 1.35 -2.21
CA GLU A 150 8.43 1.96 -2.94
C GLU A 150 7.92 3.19 -2.20
N LEU A 151 7.61 4.24 -2.95
CA LEU A 151 6.86 5.39 -2.45
C LEU A 151 5.54 5.46 -3.23
N LYS A 152 4.44 5.67 -2.53
CA LYS A 152 3.14 5.95 -3.11
C LYS A 152 2.75 7.40 -2.87
N TYR A 153 2.27 8.06 -3.92
CA TYR A 153 1.79 9.43 -3.85
C TYR A 153 0.34 9.50 -4.31
N ALA A 154 -0.57 9.93 -3.44
CA ALA A 154 -1.97 10.09 -3.73
C ALA A 154 -2.32 11.48 -4.28
N LEU A 155 -2.84 11.55 -5.51
CA LEU A 155 -3.25 12.80 -6.14
C LEU A 155 -4.36 13.52 -5.36
N GLN A 156 -5.35 12.75 -4.89
CA GLN A 156 -6.55 13.26 -4.24
C GLN A 156 -6.26 14.02 -2.95
N ASN A 157 -5.15 13.73 -2.27
CA ASN A 157 -4.79 14.36 -1.00
C ASN A 157 -4.44 15.86 -1.15
N TYR A 158 -4.26 16.36 -2.38
CA TYR A 158 -3.77 17.73 -2.63
C TYR A 158 -4.56 18.54 -3.66
N LYS A 159 -5.55 17.91 -4.32
CA LYS A 159 -6.37 18.56 -5.36
C LYS A 159 -7.21 19.74 -4.83
N GLU A 160 -7.32 19.94 -3.52
CA GLU A 160 -8.14 21.02 -2.96
C GLU A 160 -7.40 22.35 -2.73
N HIS A 161 -6.04 22.37 -2.74
CA HIS A 161 -5.30 23.52 -2.20
C HIS A 161 -4.03 23.97 -2.95
N LEU A 162 -3.63 23.35 -4.05
CA LEU A 162 -2.44 23.73 -4.81
C LEU A 162 -2.81 24.21 -6.22
N ASP A 163 -2.14 25.27 -6.70
CA ASP A 163 -2.16 25.56 -8.13
C ASP A 163 -1.46 24.45 -8.92
N GLU A 164 -1.76 24.34 -10.21
CA GLU A 164 -1.27 23.27 -11.10
C GLU A 164 0.27 23.14 -11.03
N SER A 165 0.99 24.27 -10.98
CA SER A 165 2.45 24.29 -10.92
C SER A 165 3.03 23.85 -9.57
N ALA A 166 2.36 24.15 -8.46
CA ALA A 166 2.78 23.71 -7.14
C ALA A 166 2.55 22.20 -6.98
N ALA A 167 1.45 21.68 -7.52
CA ALA A 167 1.18 20.25 -7.56
C ALA A 167 2.25 19.48 -8.36
N GLU A 168 2.57 19.95 -9.57
CA GLU A 168 3.63 19.37 -10.40
C GLU A 168 4.99 19.35 -9.69
N ASN A 169 5.38 20.46 -9.06
CA ASN A 169 6.64 20.54 -8.32
C ASN A 169 6.69 19.57 -7.14
N HIS A 170 5.56 19.36 -6.45
CA HIS A 170 5.50 18.47 -5.30
C HIS A 170 5.62 17.00 -5.74
N VAL A 171 4.90 16.59 -6.77
CA VAL A 171 5.01 15.24 -7.32
C VAL A 171 6.41 14.99 -7.89
N THR A 172 6.97 15.97 -8.62
CA THR A 172 8.34 15.91 -9.15
C THR A 172 9.37 15.73 -8.04
N PHE A 173 9.19 16.36 -6.89
CA PHE A 173 10.08 16.17 -5.74
C PHE A 173 10.11 14.71 -5.27
N TRP A 174 8.95 14.09 -5.08
CA TRP A 174 8.85 12.70 -4.62
C TRP A 174 9.30 11.69 -5.68
N GLN A 175 8.97 11.92 -6.95
CA GLN A 175 9.45 11.11 -8.07
C GLN A 175 10.99 11.14 -8.17
N ASN A 176 11.60 12.32 -8.05
CA ASN A 176 13.06 12.47 -8.04
C ASN A 176 13.70 11.79 -6.83
N LEU A 177 13.04 11.83 -5.68
CA LEU A 177 13.51 11.16 -4.48
C LEU A 177 13.49 9.64 -4.66
N ALA A 178 12.39 9.07 -5.15
CA ALA A 178 12.29 7.65 -5.46
C ALA A 178 13.38 7.22 -6.45
N THR A 179 13.56 7.99 -7.54
CA THR A 179 14.59 7.73 -8.56
C THR A 179 16.00 7.73 -7.96
N LYS A 180 16.34 8.76 -7.16
CA LYS A 180 17.65 8.88 -6.51
C LYS A 180 17.96 7.69 -5.59
N HIS A 181 16.94 7.14 -4.94
CA HIS A 181 17.06 6.01 -4.03
C HIS A 181 16.74 4.65 -4.67
N GLN A 182 16.56 4.59 -5.99
CA GLN A 182 16.23 3.37 -6.73
C GLN A 182 14.96 2.66 -6.23
N MET A 183 13.96 3.45 -5.85
CA MET A 183 12.65 2.99 -5.40
C MET A 183 11.65 2.99 -6.56
N ARG A 184 10.61 2.17 -6.45
CA ARG A 184 9.40 2.34 -7.28
C ARG A 184 8.66 3.60 -6.81
N PHE A 185 8.04 4.30 -7.75
CA PHE A 185 7.18 5.44 -7.47
C PHE A 185 5.82 5.16 -8.11
N ILE A 186 4.79 4.98 -7.29
CA ILE A 186 3.42 4.73 -7.75
C ILE A 186 2.59 5.99 -7.51
N LEU A 187 1.93 6.47 -8.56
CA LEU A 187 0.95 7.54 -8.46
C LEU A 187 -0.45 6.94 -8.28
N GLU A 188 -1.13 7.35 -7.22
CA GLU A 188 -2.43 6.85 -6.83
C GLU A 188 -3.53 7.89 -7.04
N GLY A 189 -4.77 7.41 -7.06
CA GLY A 189 -5.93 8.27 -7.22
C GLY A 189 -6.20 8.71 -8.66
N ILE A 190 -5.82 7.88 -9.64
CA ILE A 190 -6.21 8.11 -11.05
C ILE A 190 -7.69 7.74 -11.22
N GLU A 191 -8.56 8.73 -11.36
CA GLU A 191 -10.01 8.51 -11.42
C GLU A 191 -10.60 8.64 -12.83
N ASP A 192 -9.98 9.45 -13.70
CA ASP A 192 -10.47 9.74 -15.03
C ASP A 192 -9.36 9.91 -16.08
N ASP A 193 -9.76 10.14 -17.33
CA ASP A 193 -8.85 10.36 -18.47
C ASP A 193 -7.94 11.59 -18.28
N ASN A 194 -8.37 12.60 -17.50
CA ASN A 194 -7.56 13.80 -17.27
C ASN A 194 -6.42 13.49 -16.30
N ASP A 195 -6.69 12.72 -15.25
CA ASP A 195 -5.66 12.25 -14.32
C ASP A 195 -4.62 11.37 -15.02
N ASP A 196 -5.07 10.47 -15.90
CA ASP A 196 -4.21 9.60 -16.70
C ASP A 196 -3.30 10.43 -17.64
N ALA A 197 -3.88 11.38 -18.37
CA ALA A 197 -3.14 12.26 -19.26
C ALA A 197 -2.16 13.20 -18.51
N TRP A 198 -2.52 13.62 -17.29
CA TRP A 198 -1.62 14.38 -16.43
C TRP A 198 -0.47 13.52 -15.92
N ALA A 199 -0.73 12.27 -15.51
CA ALA A 199 0.32 11.34 -15.11
C ALA A 199 1.30 11.01 -16.27
N ASP A 200 0.79 10.96 -17.52
CA ASP A 200 1.61 10.86 -18.73
C ASP A 200 2.52 12.07 -18.90
N SER A 201 2.00 13.30 -18.75
CA SER A 201 2.80 14.52 -18.90
C SER A 201 3.95 14.60 -17.87
N MET A 202 3.76 13.99 -16.71
CA MET A 202 4.74 13.88 -15.62
C MET A 202 5.70 12.69 -15.78
N ASN A 203 5.57 11.87 -16.84
CA ASN A 203 6.35 10.65 -17.09
C ASN A 203 6.31 9.68 -15.89
N ILE A 204 5.12 9.44 -15.33
CA ILE A 204 4.95 8.50 -14.22
C ILE A 204 4.33 7.21 -14.75
N ASP A 205 5.10 6.13 -14.79
CA ASP A 205 4.70 4.89 -15.46
C ASP A 205 3.87 3.96 -14.56
N LEU A 206 4.06 4.03 -13.24
CA LEU A 206 3.39 3.14 -12.30
C LEU A 206 2.20 3.86 -11.66
N ARG A 207 1.02 3.27 -11.82
CA ARG A 207 -0.24 3.95 -11.49
C ARG A 207 -1.24 3.02 -10.83
N GLN A 208 -2.08 3.59 -9.98
CA GLN A 208 -3.20 2.93 -9.33
C GLN A 208 -4.40 3.88 -9.24
N GLY A 209 -5.60 3.37 -9.48
CA GLY A 209 -6.80 4.19 -9.41
C GLY A 209 -8.03 3.53 -10.01
N TYR A 210 -9.20 4.14 -9.79
CA TYR A 210 -10.48 3.63 -10.28
C TYR A 210 -10.60 3.62 -11.79
N TYR A 211 -9.84 4.48 -12.48
CA TYR A 211 -9.74 4.49 -13.93
C TYR A 211 -9.27 3.14 -14.47
N TYR A 212 -8.28 2.49 -13.83
CA TYR A 212 -7.77 1.19 -14.27
C TYR A 212 -8.47 0.00 -13.62
N GLY A 213 -8.95 0.15 -12.39
CA GLY A 213 -9.59 -0.94 -11.69
C GLY A 213 -10.05 -0.55 -10.30
N ARG A 214 -11.32 -0.82 -10.01
CA ARG A 214 -11.87 -0.69 -8.66
C ARG A 214 -11.45 -1.88 -7.80
N PRO A 215 -11.34 -1.71 -6.47
CA PRO A 215 -11.12 -2.83 -5.56
C PRO A 215 -12.20 -3.91 -5.73
N THR A 216 -11.78 -5.17 -5.88
CA THR A 216 -12.67 -6.33 -6.04
C THR A 216 -12.48 -7.32 -4.90
N LEU A 217 -13.55 -7.98 -4.46
CA LEU A 217 -13.48 -8.91 -3.33
C LEU A 217 -12.54 -10.09 -3.63
N MET A 218 -11.55 -10.30 -2.76
CA MET A 218 -10.77 -11.54 -2.75
C MET A 218 -11.48 -12.56 -1.86
N LYS A 219 -12.25 -13.44 -2.50
CA LYS A 219 -12.94 -14.52 -1.79
C LYS A 219 -11.92 -15.54 -1.28
N ILE A 220 -12.03 -15.87 0.01
CA ILE A 220 -11.31 -17.00 0.62
C ILE A 220 -12.24 -18.18 0.87
N HIS A 221 -13.56 -17.95 0.81
CA HIS A 221 -14.58 -18.99 0.77
C HIS A 221 -15.56 -18.75 -0.38
N PRO A 222 -16.06 -19.81 -1.05
CA PRO A 222 -17.01 -19.66 -2.16
C PRO A 222 -18.32 -18.94 -1.77
N ASP A 223 -18.72 -19.04 -0.51
CA ASP A 223 -19.92 -18.44 0.09
C ASP A 223 -19.70 -17.03 0.67
N ASP A 224 -18.51 -16.45 0.49
CA ASP A 224 -18.28 -15.04 0.80
C ASP A 224 -19.31 -14.17 0.03
N PRO A 225 -20.02 -13.25 0.70
CA PRO A 225 -21.01 -12.37 0.09
C PRO A 225 -20.38 -11.54 -1.04
N ASP A 226 -21.07 -11.46 -2.18
CA ASP A 226 -20.67 -10.57 -3.28
C ASP A 226 -20.78 -9.08 -2.88
#